data_AF-A0A2A5QTD3-F1
#
_entry.id   AF-A0A2A5QTD3-F1
#
_cell.length_a   1.000
_cell.length_b   1.000
_cell.length_c   1.000
_cell.angle_alpha   90.00
_cell.angle_beta   90.00
_cell.angle_gamma   90.00
#
_symmetry.space_group_name_H-M   'P 1'
#
loop_
_entity.id
_entity.type
_entity.pdbx_description
1 polymer ?
#
loop_
_entity_poly.entity_id
_entity_poly.type
_entity_poly.pdbx_seq_one_letter_code
_entity_poly.pdbx_strand_id
1 'polypeptide(L)'
;MDVRTFPVLTDEDEALVSRLSIGLGENAARVLAYLLCRLADPELADAATRTAVHIGAGVTKNAATDALATLVAADLIAETTATTTAPGRPPKAWYAVAPRSETIRRTDAHHADRLLEQGLRYATDWESSSAGTASSTGASDRAVPDRSTLEGASLALNWQPNALHLPLFATRTTDVGGGSISIEEYDGSRAATEAVASGACEIGVAGAATILRERERRRPIVPLAVLFQRSLVVLYTTRTAFGGPFETVEQLRGRRVGMPDGTETGLLGRLLLEQAGIRESVDLVDVDGEERDALRSGAVDAVTGMAPDPERLETADRSVDEVAVADGYPAYGPALIVRADVLRRQRSRLVALLAATTGGWANAVRDPAAVANDLADEMDGSPERIGRTFERVTDRFATSDAVRRRGWGWHSPTEWRNLRDALAQGGLLPGE
;
A
#
# COMPACT_ATOMS: atom_id res chain seq x y z
N MET A 1 -40.68 -25.26 16.50
CA MET A 1 -39.39 -24.63 16.82
C MET A 1 -38.90 -24.05 15.52
N ASP A 2 -39.26 -22.80 15.23
CA ASP A 2 -38.84 -22.16 13.98
C ASP A 2 -37.32 -22.04 13.98
N VAL A 3 -36.68 -22.81 13.12
CA VAL A 3 -35.28 -22.59 12.79
C VAL A 3 -35.24 -21.24 12.09
N ARG A 4 -34.84 -20.20 12.83
CA ARG A 4 -34.56 -18.90 12.21
C ARG A 4 -33.34 -19.08 11.31
N THR A 5 -33.58 -19.23 10.02
CA THR A 5 -32.54 -19.16 9.00
C THR A 5 -32.01 -17.73 9.02
N PHE A 6 -30.77 -17.55 9.48
CA PHE A 6 -30.11 -16.26 9.38
C PHE A 6 -29.44 -16.19 8.00
N PRO A 7 -29.75 -15.19 7.15
CA PRO A 7 -28.97 -15.00 5.95
C PRO A 7 -27.52 -14.71 6.36
N VAL A 8 -26.58 -15.38 5.70
CA VAL A 8 -25.14 -15.28 5.92
C VAL A 8 -24.46 -14.97 4.58
N LEU A 9 -23.30 -14.32 4.64
CA LEU A 9 -22.43 -14.21 3.47
C LEU A 9 -22.01 -15.59 2.98
N THR A 10 -21.93 -15.72 1.65
CA THR A 10 -21.56 -16.94 0.93
C THR A 10 -20.30 -16.72 0.10
N ASP A 11 -19.79 -17.79 -0.53
CA ASP A 11 -18.63 -17.70 -1.44
C ASP A 11 -18.89 -16.76 -2.63
N GLU A 12 -20.15 -16.61 -3.06
CA GLU A 12 -20.54 -15.67 -4.13
C GLU A 12 -20.35 -14.20 -3.71
N ASP A 13 -20.38 -13.92 -2.40
CA ASP A 13 -20.22 -12.57 -1.86
C ASP A 13 -18.76 -12.17 -1.63
N GLU A 14 -17.82 -13.13 -1.65
CA GLU A 14 -16.41 -12.88 -1.34
C GLU A 14 -15.76 -11.90 -2.33
N ALA A 15 -16.23 -11.87 -3.58
CA ALA A 15 -15.79 -10.85 -4.55
C ALA A 15 -16.16 -9.42 -4.11
N LEU A 16 -17.33 -9.23 -3.48
CA LEU A 16 -17.73 -7.94 -2.93
C LEU A 16 -16.96 -7.62 -1.65
N VAL A 17 -16.79 -8.60 -0.76
CA VAL A 17 -15.98 -8.45 0.46
C VAL A 17 -14.56 -8.02 0.11
N SER A 18 -13.91 -8.72 -0.81
CA SER A 18 -12.56 -8.41 -1.31
C SER A 18 -12.51 -7.00 -1.91
N ARG A 19 -13.51 -6.62 -2.72
CA ARG A 19 -13.55 -5.26 -3.30
C ARG A 19 -13.62 -4.16 -2.25
N LEU A 20 -14.39 -4.36 -1.19
CA LEU A 20 -14.58 -3.38 -0.12
C LEU A 20 -13.41 -3.37 0.88
N SER A 21 -12.74 -4.51 1.08
CA SER A 21 -11.66 -4.66 2.06
C SER A 21 -10.43 -3.81 1.72
N ILE A 22 -10.20 -3.53 0.43
CA ILE A 22 -9.12 -2.65 -0.02
C ILE A 22 -9.24 -1.25 0.59
N GLY A 23 -10.45 -0.72 0.80
CA GLY A 23 -10.67 0.61 1.41
C GLY A 23 -11.10 0.61 2.88
N LEU A 24 -11.58 -0.52 3.41
CA LEU A 24 -12.19 -0.58 4.76
C LEU A 24 -11.46 -1.49 5.75
N GLY A 25 -10.62 -2.41 5.26
CA GLY A 25 -10.19 -3.58 6.00
C GLY A 25 -11.28 -4.65 6.11
N GLU A 26 -10.89 -5.83 6.60
CA GLU A 26 -11.65 -7.08 6.50
C GLU A 26 -12.99 -7.03 7.23
N ASN A 27 -12.99 -6.68 8.52
CA ASN A 27 -14.21 -6.73 9.34
C ASN A 27 -15.27 -5.73 8.88
N ALA A 28 -14.86 -4.49 8.56
CA ALA A 28 -15.77 -3.47 8.08
C ALA A 28 -16.30 -3.80 6.68
N ALA A 29 -15.47 -4.37 5.80
CA ALA A 29 -15.90 -4.84 4.50
C ALA A 29 -16.93 -5.98 4.58
N ARG A 30 -16.71 -6.98 5.44
CA ARG A 30 -17.70 -8.05 5.65
C ARG A 30 -19.03 -7.53 6.17
N VAL A 31 -19.00 -6.63 7.15
CA VAL A 31 -20.24 -6.02 7.68
C VAL A 31 -20.97 -5.20 6.62
N LEU A 32 -20.25 -4.40 5.82
CA LEU A 32 -20.85 -3.60 4.76
C LEU A 32 -21.39 -4.47 3.62
N ALA A 33 -20.63 -5.49 3.18
CA ALA A 33 -21.07 -6.44 2.17
C ALA A 33 -22.36 -7.13 2.61
N TYR A 34 -22.42 -7.60 3.86
CA TYR A 34 -23.63 -8.21 4.42
C TYR A 34 -24.85 -7.29 4.33
N LEU A 35 -24.70 -6.02 4.70
CA LEU A 35 -25.80 -5.04 4.62
C LEU A 35 -26.19 -4.70 3.18
N LEU A 36 -25.23 -4.70 2.24
CA LEU A 36 -25.51 -4.52 0.81
C LEU A 36 -26.26 -5.71 0.20
N CYS A 37 -25.91 -6.94 0.58
CA CYS A 37 -26.64 -8.13 0.11
C CYS A 37 -28.09 -8.11 0.62
N ARG A 38 -28.32 -7.69 1.88
CA ARG A 38 -29.68 -7.48 2.40
C ARG A 38 -30.45 -6.40 1.65
N LEU A 39 -29.81 -5.29 1.31
CA LEU A 39 -30.44 -4.21 0.53
C LEU A 39 -30.81 -4.67 -0.90
N ALA A 40 -30.05 -5.62 -1.46
CA ALA A 40 -30.29 -6.13 -2.80
C ALA A 40 -31.36 -7.24 -2.85
N ASP A 41 -31.65 -7.89 -1.74
CA ASP A 41 -32.60 -9.00 -1.64
C ASP A 41 -33.95 -8.51 -1.10
N PRO A 42 -35.01 -8.47 -1.94
CA PRO A 42 -36.32 -7.98 -1.53
C PRO A 42 -37.03 -8.90 -0.51
N GLU A 43 -36.56 -10.13 -0.31
CA GLU A 43 -37.10 -11.05 0.69
C GLU A 43 -36.57 -10.75 2.10
N LEU A 44 -35.48 -9.98 2.21
CA LEU A 44 -34.85 -9.62 3.46
C LEU A 44 -35.22 -8.19 3.88
N ALA A 45 -35.39 -7.99 5.19
CA ALA A 45 -35.47 -6.63 5.72
C ALA A 45 -34.10 -5.92 5.55
N ASP A 46 -34.08 -4.72 4.96
CA ASP A 46 -32.86 -3.95 4.73
C ASP A 46 -32.03 -3.76 6.01
N ALA A 47 -32.69 -3.45 7.13
CA ALA A 47 -32.04 -3.19 8.40
C ALA A 47 -31.76 -4.47 9.20
N ALA A 48 -30.53 -4.61 9.68
CA ALA A 48 -30.09 -5.74 10.50
C ALA A 48 -29.69 -5.31 11.91
N THR A 49 -30.12 -6.06 12.92
CA THR A 49 -29.64 -5.87 14.30
C THR A 49 -28.17 -6.27 14.42
N ARG A 50 -27.49 -5.81 15.48
CA ARG A 50 -26.08 -6.17 15.73
C ARG A 50 -25.86 -7.67 15.80
N THR A 51 -26.80 -8.41 16.39
CA THR A 51 -26.73 -9.89 16.46
C THR A 51 -26.82 -10.49 15.07
N ALA A 52 -27.72 -10.00 14.22
CA ALA A 52 -27.83 -10.46 12.83
C ALA A 52 -26.57 -10.11 12.03
N VAL A 53 -26.01 -8.91 12.19
CA VAL A 53 -24.75 -8.50 11.55
C VAL A 53 -23.58 -9.40 11.97
N HIS A 54 -23.43 -9.63 13.28
CA HIS A 54 -22.37 -10.50 13.81
C HIS A 54 -22.42 -11.91 13.21
N ILE A 55 -23.59 -12.53 13.18
CA ILE A 55 -23.78 -13.89 12.64
C ILE A 55 -23.66 -13.88 11.12
N GLY A 56 -24.38 -12.98 10.45
CA GLY A 56 -24.50 -12.92 8.99
C GLY A 56 -23.21 -12.55 8.27
N ALA A 57 -22.44 -11.62 8.83
CA ALA A 57 -21.14 -11.24 8.27
C ALA A 57 -20.00 -12.18 8.71
N GLY A 58 -20.23 -13.10 9.65
CA GLY A 58 -19.21 -14.03 10.15
C GLY A 58 -18.06 -13.38 10.91
N VAL A 59 -18.27 -12.20 11.51
CA VAL A 59 -17.27 -11.48 12.32
C VAL A 59 -17.50 -11.73 13.81
N THR A 60 -16.63 -11.31 14.74
CA THR A 60 -16.93 -11.41 16.19
C THR A 60 -17.90 -10.31 16.67
N LYS A 61 -18.52 -10.43 17.86
CA LYS A 61 -19.43 -9.39 18.40
C LYS A 61 -18.75 -8.03 18.58
N ASN A 62 -17.49 -8.05 19.02
CA ASN A 62 -16.70 -6.83 19.20
C ASN A 62 -16.33 -6.25 17.83
N ALA A 63 -15.84 -7.08 16.91
CA ALA A 63 -15.55 -6.66 15.54
C ALA A 63 -16.78 -6.07 14.83
N ALA A 64 -17.96 -6.67 15.01
CA ALA A 64 -19.22 -6.12 14.50
C ALA A 64 -19.53 -4.74 15.10
N THR A 65 -19.30 -4.56 16.40
CA THR A 65 -19.54 -3.27 17.08
C THR A 65 -18.62 -2.19 16.52
N ASP A 66 -17.32 -2.49 16.40
CA ASP A 66 -16.32 -1.55 15.90
C ASP A 66 -16.52 -1.24 14.41
N ALA A 67 -16.85 -2.25 13.61
CA ALA A 67 -17.18 -2.11 12.19
C ALA A 67 -18.42 -1.24 11.98
N LEU A 68 -19.51 -1.49 12.71
CA LEU A 68 -20.73 -0.67 12.62
C LEU A 68 -20.44 0.79 13.00
N ALA A 69 -19.70 1.03 14.08
CA ALA A 69 -19.32 2.39 14.47
C ALA A 69 -18.47 3.10 13.39
N THR A 70 -17.52 2.37 12.80
CA THR A 70 -16.67 2.88 11.71
C THR A 70 -17.50 3.23 10.46
N LEU A 71 -18.40 2.33 10.06
CA LEU A 71 -19.22 2.51 8.86
C LEU A 71 -20.25 3.63 9.01
N VAL A 72 -20.79 3.83 10.22
CA VAL A 72 -21.65 4.99 10.53
C VAL A 72 -20.84 6.29 10.44
N ALA A 73 -19.63 6.35 11.02
CA ALA A 73 -18.78 7.55 10.94
C ALA A 73 -18.32 7.88 9.50
N ALA A 74 -18.32 6.88 8.63
CA ALA A 74 -18.03 6.99 7.20
C ALA A 74 -19.25 7.34 6.34
N ASP A 75 -20.45 7.49 6.92
CA ASP A 75 -21.71 7.72 6.19
C ASP A 75 -22.03 6.65 5.13
N LEU A 76 -21.58 5.41 5.36
CA LEU A 76 -21.83 4.24 4.48
C LEU A 76 -23.05 3.43 4.92
N ILE A 77 -23.40 3.51 6.22
CA ILE A 77 -24.57 2.87 6.80
C ILE A 77 -25.27 3.86 7.74
N ALA A 78 -26.56 3.68 7.98
CA ALA A 78 -27.33 4.47 8.94
C ALA A 78 -27.91 3.59 10.05
N GLU A 79 -28.08 4.18 11.23
CA GLU A 79 -28.74 3.55 12.37
C GLU A 79 -30.27 3.77 12.29
N THR A 80 -31.02 2.74 12.64
CA THR A 80 -32.48 2.75 12.80
C THR A 80 -32.89 1.86 13.97
N THR A 81 -34.19 1.74 14.22
CA THR A 81 -34.76 0.79 15.19
C THR A 81 -35.38 -0.39 14.46
N ALA A 82 -35.06 -1.61 14.86
CA ALA A 82 -35.64 -2.81 14.25
C ALA A 82 -37.15 -2.88 14.52
N THR A 83 -37.94 -3.16 13.49
CA THR A 83 -39.35 -3.47 13.65
C THR A 83 -39.50 -4.80 14.38
N THR A 84 -40.08 -4.80 15.58
CA THR A 84 -40.30 -6.00 16.38
C THR A 84 -41.67 -5.98 17.03
N THR A 85 -42.34 -7.13 17.04
CA THR A 85 -43.61 -7.36 17.75
C THR A 85 -43.37 -7.82 19.20
N ALA A 86 -42.11 -8.07 19.59
CA ALA A 86 -41.76 -8.49 20.93
C ALA A 86 -41.85 -7.32 21.94
N PRO A 87 -42.34 -7.55 23.16
CA PRO A 87 -42.43 -6.51 24.19
C PRO A 87 -41.03 -6.03 24.63
N GLY A 88 -40.85 -4.71 24.70
CA GLY A 88 -39.59 -4.06 25.10
C GLY A 88 -39.20 -2.88 24.22
N ARG A 89 -38.06 -2.23 24.52
CA ARG A 89 -37.48 -1.22 23.62
C ARG A 89 -36.97 -1.91 22.35
N PRO A 90 -37.40 -1.51 21.15
CA PRO A 90 -36.89 -2.06 19.90
C PRO A 90 -35.36 -1.97 19.83
N PRO A 91 -34.65 -3.04 19.43
CA PRO A 91 -33.20 -3.01 19.34
C PRO A 91 -32.73 -2.10 18.20
N LYS A 92 -31.53 -1.53 18.33
CA LYS A 92 -30.86 -0.83 17.24
C LYS A 92 -30.60 -1.77 16.06
N ALA A 93 -30.75 -1.25 14.85
CA ALA A 93 -30.46 -1.91 13.60
C ALA A 93 -29.75 -0.95 12.63
N TRP A 94 -29.12 -1.50 11.59
CA TRP A 94 -28.34 -0.75 10.61
C TRP A 94 -28.64 -1.23 9.20
N TYR A 95 -28.59 -0.32 8.23
CA TYR A 95 -28.79 -0.60 6.81
C TYR A 95 -27.80 0.21 5.96
N ALA A 96 -27.45 -0.30 4.78
CA ALA A 96 -26.63 0.43 3.82
C ALA A 96 -27.43 1.61 3.23
N VAL A 97 -26.82 2.80 3.16
CA VAL A 97 -27.54 4.03 2.76
C VAL A 97 -27.63 4.24 1.25
N ALA A 98 -26.90 3.43 0.47
CA ALA A 98 -26.83 3.57 -0.97
C ALA A 98 -26.65 2.20 -1.67
N PRO A 99 -27.05 2.07 -2.94
CA PRO A 99 -26.80 0.87 -3.73
C PRO A 99 -25.31 0.54 -3.86
N ARG A 100 -25.00 -0.71 -4.24
CA ARG A 100 -23.63 -1.26 -4.31
C ARG A 100 -22.63 -0.35 -5.05
N SER A 101 -22.96 0.10 -6.26
CA SER A 101 -22.03 0.89 -7.08
C SER A 101 -21.69 2.25 -6.46
N GLU A 102 -22.67 2.91 -5.85
CA GLU A 102 -22.46 4.17 -5.13
C GLU A 102 -21.70 3.96 -3.82
N THR A 103 -22.03 2.89 -3.07
CA THR A 103 -21.33 2.55 -1.82
C THR A 103 -19.85 2.27 -2.06
N ILE A 104 -19.48 1.62 -3.17
CA ILE A 104 -18.07 1.41 -3.55
C ILE A 104 -17.36 2.75 -3.77
N ARG A 105 -17.95 3.68 -4.53
CA ARG A 105 -17.37 5.01 -4.76
C ARG A 105 -17.19 5.80 -3.46
N ARG A 106 -18.21 5.78 -2.59
CA ARG A 106 -18.16 6.44 -1.27
C ARG A 106 -17.08 5.81 -0.37
N THR A 107 -16.91 4.49 -0.45
CA THR A 107 -15.88 3.75 0.28
C THR A 107 -14.49 4.19 -0.14
N ASP A 108 -14.21 4.21 -1.45
CA ASP A 108 -12.89 4.60 -1.96
C ASP A 108 -12.57 6.08 -1.65
N ALA A 109 -13.56 6.98 -1.76
CA ALA A 109 -13.39 8.38 -1.39
C ALA A 109 -13.12 8.57 0.11
N HIS A 110 -13.86 7.87 0.97
CA HIS A 110 -13.63 7.89 2.41
C HIS A 110 -12.24 7.36 2.78
N HIS A 111 -11.81 6.28 2.13
CA HIS A 111 -10.47 5.72 2.34
C HIS A 111 -9.38 6.70 1.90
N ALA A 112 -9.54 7.30 0.72
CA ALA A 112 -8.64 8.33 0.23
C ALA A 112 -8.51 9.50 1.22
N ASP A 113 -9.62 10.01 1.76
CA ASP A 113 -9.62 11.05 2.78
C ASP A 113 -8.78 10.67 4.01
N ARG A 114 -8.91 9.43 4.48
CA ARG A 114 -8.15 8.91 5.62
C ARG A 114 -6.65 8.79 5.32
N LEU A 115 -6.28 8.43 4.10
CA LEU A 115 -4.88 8.38 3.66
C LEU A 115 -4.27 9.79 3.63
N LEU A 116 -5.01 10.78 3.12
CA LEU A 116 -4.59 12.18 3.15
C LEU A 116 -4.41 12.70 4.58
N GLU A 117 -5.30 12.31 5.51
CA GLU A 117 -5.14 12.63 6.93
C GLU A 117 -3.84 12.03 7.51
N GLN A 118 -3.45 10.81 7.14
CA GLN A 118 -2.16 10.26 7.57
C GLN A 118 -0.98 11.05 6.99
N GLY A 119 -1.05 11.47 5.73
CA GLY A 119 -0.06 12.37 5.13
C GLY A 119 0.06 13.70 5.89
N LEU A 120 -1.07 14.32 6.26
CA LEU A 120 -1.08 15.56 7.05
C LEU A 120 -0.49 15.35 8.45
N ARG A 121 -0.80 14.23 9.10
CA ARG A 121 -0.22 13.86 10.39
C ARG A 121 1.29 13.65 10.29
N TYR A 122 1.77 12.98 9.23
CA TYR A 122 3.20 12.82 8.96
C TYR A 122 3.88 14.19 8.79
N ALA A 123 3.29 15.09 7.99
CA ALA A 123 3.85 16.42 7.77
C ALA A 123 3.93 17.23 9.07
N THR A 124 2.87 17.20 9.88
CA THR A 124 2.80 17.92 11.17
C THR A 124 3.80 17.36 12.18
N ASP A 125 3.93 16.04 12.24
CA ASP A 125 4.89 15.37 13.13
C ASP A 125 6.34 15.74 12.81
N TRP A 126 6.66 15.78 11.51
CA TRP A 126 7.96 16.22 11.02
C TRP A 126 8.25 17.70 11.35
N GLU A 127 7.26 18.58 11.16
CA GLU A 127 7.36 20.00 11.50
C GLU A 127 7.56 20.19 13.01
N SER A 128 6.83 19.45 13.84
CA SER A 128 6.97 19.50 15.30
C SER A 128 8.32 18.99 15.80
N SER A 129 8.96 18.09 15.05
CA SER A 129 10.31 17.60 15.33
C SER A 129 11.41 18.59 14.91
N SER A 130 11.11 19.61 14.10
CA SER A 130 12.10 20.53 13.50
C SER A 130 12.01 21.99 13.99
N ALA A 131 10.87 22.47 14.51
CA ALA A 131 10.77 23.72 15.30
C ALA A 131 9.37 23.89 15.95
N GLY A 132 9.30 24.71 17.02
CA GLY A 132 8.13 24.96 17.87
C GLY A 132 6.84 25.39 17.18
N THR A 133 5.75 25.01 17.85
CA THR A 133 4.33 25.00 17.49
C THR A 133 3.82 26.17 16.64
N ALA A 134 3.17 25.86 15.51
CA ALA A 134 2.10 26.67 14.96
C ALA A 134 0.96 25.77 14.47
N SER A 135 -0.20 25.93 15.13
CA SER A 135 -1.46 25.26 14.78
C SER A 135 -2.18 26.01 13.67
N SER A 136 -2.81 25.27 12.75
CA SER A 136 -4.11 25.72 12.22
C SER A 136 -4.99 24.54 11.83
N THR A 137 -6.24 24.65 12.27
CA THR A 137 -7.37 23.78 11.98
C THR A 137 -8.13 24.29 10.76
N GLY A 138 -8.66 23.37 9.97
CA GLY A 138 -9.68 23.64 8.95
C GLY A 138 -10.40 22.35 8.59
N ALA A 139 -11.69 22.27 8.93
CA ALA A 139 -12.56 21.18 8.51
C ALA A 139 -12.89 21.32 7.01
N SER A 140 -12.81 20.22 6.26
CA SER A 140 -13.16 20.18 4.84
C SER A 140 -14.51 19.50 4.62
N ASP A 141 -15.29 20.09 3.71
CA ASP A 141 -16.56 19.57 3.21
C ASP A 141 -16.34 18.26 2.43
N ARG A 142 -17.14 17.22 2.73
CA ARG A 142 -17.03 15.87 2.13
C ARG A 142 -17.69 15.85 0.76
N ALA A 143 -16.95 16.24 -0.29
CA ALA A 143 -17.42 16.12 -1.67
C ALA A 143 -16.93 14.82 -2.32
N VAL A 144 -17.85 14.10 -2.97
CA VAL A 144 -17.53 12.94 -3.82
C VAL A 144 -16.92 13.47 -5.14
N PRO A 145 -15.72 13.03 -5.56
CA PRO A 145 -15.06 13.59 -6.73
C PRO A 145 -15.73 13.21 -8.06
N ASP A 146 -15.71 14.14 -9.01
CA ASP A 146 -16.15 13.97 -10.41
C ASP A 146 -14.97 13.61 -11.34
N ARG A 147 -15.26 12.92 -12.45
CA ARG A 147 -14.29 12.42 -13.46
C ARG A 147 -13.37 13.50 -14.05
N SER A 148 -13.82 14.75 -14.15
CA SER A 148 -13.06 15.86 -14.72
C SER A 148 -11.92 16.37 -13.83
N THR A 149 -11.87 15.95 -12.56
CA THR A 149 -10.93 16.49 -11.55
C THR A 149 -9.47 16.09 -11.80
N LEU A 150 -9.25 14.98 -12.52
CA LEU A 150 -7.93 14.35 -12.72
C LEU A 150 -7.25 14.70 -14.05
N GLU A 151 -7.89 15.50 -14.91
CA GLU A 151 -7.26 15.92 -16.16
C GLU A 151 -5.91 16.63 -15.88
N GLY A 152 -4.86 16.18 -16.57
CA GLY A 152 -3.51 16.73 -16.47
C GLY A 152 -2.71 16.36 -15.22
N ALA A 153 -3.12 15.36 -14.44
CA ALA A 153 -2.31 14.85 -13.33
C ALA A 153 -1.09 14.09 -13.86
N SER A 154 0.10 14.37 -13.33
CA SER A 154 1.35 13.68 -13.68
C SER A 154 1.94 12.92 -12.49
N LEU A 155 2.42 11.71 -12.77
CA LEU A 155 3.00 10.78 -11.81
C LEU A 155 4.43 10.43 -12.23
N ALA A 156 5.39 10.76 -11.36
CA ALA A 156 6.78 10.34 -11.49
C ALA A 156 6.97 8.90 -10.97
N LEU A 157 7.14 7.93 -11.86
CA LEU A 157 7.56 6.58 -11.49
C LEU A 157 9.05 6.60 -11.16
N ASN A 158 9.44 5.88 -10.11
CA ASN A 158 10.82 5.75 -9.70
C ASN A 158 11.62 4.72 -10.48
N TRP A 159 11.01 4.05 -11.46
CA TRP A 159 11.64 3.05 -12.30
C TRP A 159 10.84 2.84 -13.58
N GLN A 160 11.38 2.07 -14.54
CA GLN A 160 10.59 1.66 -15.69
C GLN A 160 9.32 0.88 -15.26
N PRO A 161 8.21 1.02 -16.01
CA PRO A 161 6.99 0.25 -15.80
C PRO A 161 7.29 -1.23 -15.61
N ASN A 162 6.70 -1.81 -14.56
CA ASN A 162 6.86 -3.23 -14.23
C ASN A 162 5.68 -3.69 -13.38
N ALA A 163 5.62 -5.00 -13.08
CA ALA A 163 4.50 -5.61 -12.37
C ALA A 163 4.15 -4.94 -11.03
N LEU A 164 5.11 -4.31 -10.34
CA LEU A 164 4.86 -3.60 -9.07
C LEU A 164 3.99 -2.34 -9.26
N HIS A 165 3.94 -1.80 -10.48
CA HIS A 165 3.16 -0.61 -10.84
C HIS A 165 1.78 -0.95 -11.40
N LEU A 166 1.46 -2.23 -11.61
CA LEU A 166 0.20 -2.69 -12.21
C LEU A 166 -1.05 -1.98 -11.65
N PRO A 167 -1.20 -1.77 -10.32
CA PRO A 167 -2.36 -1.06 -9.78
C PRO A 167 -2.53 0.39 -10.26
N LEU A 168 -1.42 1.08 -10.60
CA LEU A 168 -1.44 2.45 -11.11
C LEU A 168 -1.96 2.50 -12.55
N PHE A 169 -1.64 1.49 -13.35
CA PHE A 169 -2.17 1.31 -14.71
C PHE A 169 -3.62 0.85 -14.69
N ALA A 170 -3.98 -0.01 -13.75
CA ALA A 170 -5.34 -0.50 -13.56
C ALA A 170 -6.35 0.60 -13.15
N THR A 171 -5.90 1.82 -12.82
CA THR A 171 -6.78 2.97 -12.58
C THR A 171 -7.61 3.35 -13.80
N ARG A 172 -7.09 3.11 -15.02
CA ARG A 172 -7.76 3.41 -16.30
C ARG A 172 -9.04 2.59 -16.52
N THR A 173 -9.15 1.44 -15.86
CA THR A 173 -10.31 0.54 -15.97
C THR A 173 -11.26 0.65 -14.77
N THR A 174 -11.11 1.67 -13.92
CA THR A 174 -11.95 1.84 -12.73
C THR A 174 -13.23 2.62 -13.00
N ASP A 175 -14.33 2.16 -12.38
CA ASP A 175 -15.62 2.87 -12.39
C ASP A 175 -15.64 4.11 -11.48
N VAL A 176 -14.56 4.32 -10.72
CA VAL A 176 -14.44 5.35 -9.67
C VAL A 176 -13.59 6.50 -10.22
N GLY A 177 -14.19 7.32 -11.07
CA GLY A 177 -13.68 8.66 -11.35
C GLY A 177 -12.31 8.79 -12.02
N GLY A 178 -11.78 7.73 -12.66
CA GLY A 178 -10.45 7.77 -13.28
C GLY A 178 -10.34 8.74 -14.46
N GLY A 179 -9.61 9.84 -14.27
CA GLY A 179 -9.00 10.58 -15.37
C GLY A 179 -7.62 9.98 -15.69
N SER A 180 -7.09 10.28 -16.88
CA SER A 180 -5.78 9.78 -17.31
C SER A 180 -4.67 10.45 -16.51
N ILE A 181 -4.04 9.70 -15.61
CA ILE A 181 -2.76 10.10 -15.01
C ILE A 181 -1.68 9.89 -16.08
N SER A 182 -0.95 10.96 -16.40
CA SER A 182 0.27 10.89 -17.20
C SER A 182 1.37 10.27 -16.35
N ILE A 183 2.00 9.21 -16.85
CA ILE A 183 3.05 8.48 -16.13
C ILE A 183 4.37 8.83 -16.81
N GLU A 184 5.33 9.31 -16.01
CA GLU A 184 6.66 9.68 -16.46
C GLU A 184 7.71 8.85 -15.71
N GLU A 185 8.68 8.31 -16.43
CA GLU A 185 9.74 7.47 -15.86
C GLU A 185 10.90 8.30 -15.36
N TYR A 186 11.40 7.96 -14.18
CA TYR A 186 12.60 8.53 -13.60
C TYR A 186 13.54 7.42 -13.13
N ASP A 187 14.83 7.71 -13.19
CA ASP A 187 15.88 6.79 -12.76
C ASP A 187 16.03 6.82 -11.23
N GLY A 188 15.25 5.99 -10.57
CA GLY A 188 15.29 5.80 -9.13
C GLY A 188 14.41 6.76 -8.32
N SER A 189 14.18 6.36 -7.07
CA SER A 189 13.30 7.09 -6.13
C SER A 189 13.77 8.52 -5.85
N ARG A 190 15.07 8.81 -5.96
CA ARG A 190 15.62 10.15 -5.78
C ARG A 190 15.20 11.09 -6.91
N ALA A 191 15.30 10.63 -8.17
CA ALA A 191 14.93 11.44 -9.33
C ALA A 191 13.41 11.68 -9.37
N ALA A 192 12.60 10.66 -9.10
CA ALA A 192 11.15 10.82 -8.97
C ALA A 192 10.77 11.81 -7.84
N THR A 193 11.47 11.74 -6.71
CA THR A 193 11.28 12.69 -5.60
C THR A 193 11.65 14.13 -5.99
N GLU A 194 12.72 14.34 -6.76
CA GLU A 194 13.09 15.66 -7.28
C GLU A 194 12.01 16.22 -8.22
N ALA A 195 11.47 15.39 -9.13
CA ALA A 195 10.40 15.79 -10.03
C ALA A 195 9.17 16.28 -9.26
N VAL A 196 8.79 15.57 -8.18
CA VAL A 196 7.70 15.99 -7.29
C VAL A 196 8.06 17.25 -6.52
N ALA A 197 9.26 17.31 -5.91
CA ALA A 197 9.68 18.44 -5.08
C ALA A 197 9.78 19.75 -5.88
N SER A 198 10.26 19.69 -7.12
CA SER A 198 10.32 20.83 -8.05
C SER A 198 8.94 21.21 -8.61
N GLY A 199 7.97 20.31 -8.57
CA GLY A 199 6.64 20.48 -9.14
C GLY A 199 6.56 20.14 -10.63
N ALA A 200 7.58 19.48 -11.20
CA ALA A 200 7.51 18.92 -12.55
C ALA A 200 6.45 17.82 -12.63
N CYS A 201 6.34 16.99 -11.59
CA CYS A 201 5.23 16.04 -11.43
C CYS A 201 4.39 16.38 -10.21
N GLU A 202 3.09 16.11 -10.28
CA GLU A 202 2.15 16.37 -9.18
C GLU A 202 2.34 15.35 -8.04
N ILE A 203 2.48 14.08 -8.40
CA ILE A 203 2.73 12.97 -7.48
C ILE A 203 3.89 12.12 -7.98
N GLY A 204 4.37 11.21 -7.15
CA GLY A 204 5.39 10.24 -7.55
C GLY A 204 5.39 8.99 -6.69
N VAL A 205 6.18 8.01 -7.09
CA VAL A 205 6.49 6.83 -6.30
C VAL A 205 7.89 6.99 -5.74
N ALA A 206 8.10 6.67 -4.46
CA ALA A 206 9.43 6.66 -3.87
C ALA A 206 9.53 5.60 -2.78
N GLY A 207 10.72 5.00 -2.64
CA GLY A 207 11.06 4.10 -1.55
C GLY A 207 11.01 4.79 -0.18
N ALA A 208 10.67 4.03 0.87
CA ALA A 208 10.45 4.56 2.21
C ALA A 208 11.72 5.17 2.83
N ALA A 209 12.87 4.51 2.67
CA ALA A 209 14.15 5.06 3.15
C ALA A 209 14.55 6.32 2.37
N THR A 210 14.30 6.33 1.06
CA THR A 210 14.54 7.50 0.21
C THR A 210 13.68 8.68 0.62
N ILE A 211 12.39 8.48 0.92
CA ILE A 211 11.47 9.53 1.39
C ILE A 211 12.04 10.20 2.64
N LEU A 212 12.45 9.41 3.63
CA LEU A 212 13.03 9.91 4.87
C LEU A 212 14.33 10.68 4.61
N ARG A 213 15.22 10.15 3.78
CA ARG A 213 16.48 10.81 3.43
C ARG A 213 16.27 12.16 2.75
N GLU A 214 15.33 12.24 1.82
CA GLU A 214 15.02 13.49 1.13
C GLU A 214 14.30 14.49 2.06
N ARG A 215 13.58 14.00 3.08
CA ARG A 215 13.00 14.84 4.12
C ARG A 215 14.04 15.42 5.07
N GLU A 216 15.08 14.67 5.42
CA GLU A 216 16.25 15.21 6.14
C GLU A 216 16.95 16.30 5.33
N ARG A 217 16.96 16.18 4.00
CA ARG A 217 17.41 17.25 3.07
C ARG A 217 16.42 18.41 2.92
N ARG A 218 15.42 18.50 3.80
CA ARG A 218 14.38 19.55 3.83
C ARG A 218 13.52 19.62 2.56
N ARG A 219 13.41 18.53 1.79
CA ARG A 219 12.48 18.50 0.67
C ARG A 219 11.04 18.46 1.16
N PRO A 220 10.11 19.20 0.52
CA PRO A 220 8.74 19.34 1.00
C PRO A 220 7.85 18.15 0.61
N ILE A 221 8.36 16.92 0.55
CA ILE A 221 7.57 15.74 0.15
C ILE A 221 6.83 15.09 1.33
N VAL A 222 5.71 14.43 1.06
CA VAL A 222 4.87 13.76 2.06
C VAL A 222 4.34 12.46 1.47
N PRO A 223 4.43 11.32 2.19
CA PRO A 223 3.79 10.07 1.76
C PRO A 223 2.27 10.14 1.93
N LEU A 224 1.55 9.68 0.91
CA LEU A 224 0.09 9.59 0.88
C LEU A 224 -0.40 8.17 1.13
N ALA A 225 0.20 7.19 0.47
CA ALA A 225 -0.21 5.80 0.56
C ALA A 225 0.99 4.88 0.32
N VAL A 226 1.20 3.89 1.19
CA VAL A 226 2.24 2.87 1.02
C VAL A 226 1.74 1.81 0.04
N LEU A 227 2.42 1.64 -1.10
CA LEU A 227 2.05 0.67 -2.14
C LEU A 227 2.15 -0.77 -1.61
N PHE A 228 3.24 -1.09 -0.90
CA PHE A 228 3.49 -2.40 -0.30
C PHE A 228 3.85 -2.22 1.18
N GLN A 229 3.12 -2.89 2.08
CA GLN A 229 3.29 -2.71 3.53
C GLN A 229 4.65 -3.15 4.06
N ARG A 230 5.32 -4.06 3.34
CA ARG A 230 6.63 -4.57 3.69
C ARG A 230 7.60 -4.20 2.58
N SER A 231 8.83 -3.88 2.96
CA SER A 231 9.90 -3.58 2.01
C SER A 231 10.10 -4.73 1.04
N LEU A 232 10.19 -4.38 -0.24
CA LEU A 232 10.48 -5.29 -1.33
C LEU A 232 12.00 -5.53 -1.51
N VAL A 233 12.83 -4.90 -0.68
CA VAL A 233 14.28 -5.03 -0.77
C VAL A 233 14.72 -6.40 -0.25
N VAL A 234 15.57 -7.05 -1.03
CA VAL A 234 16.17 -8.35 -0.71
C VAL A 234 17.68 -8.28 -0.86
N LEU A 235 18.40 -9.07 -0.07
CA LEU A 235 19.75 -9.50 -0.38
C LEU A 235 19.65 -10.85 -1.08
N TYR A 236 20.36 -11.03 -2.18
CA TYR A 236 20.28 -12.27 -2.95
C TYR A 236 21.60 -12.64 -3.59
N THR A 237 21.72 -13.92 -3.94
CA THR A 237 22.91 -14.47 -4.58
C THR A 237 22.58 -15.75 -5.34
N THR A 238 23.45 -16.12 -6.27
CA THR A 238 23.40 -17.45 -6.88
C THR A 238 24.15 -18.43 -5.99
N ARG A 239 23.68 -19.68 -5.87
CA ARG A 239 24.38 -20.70 -5.07
C ARG A 239 25.83 -20.91 -5.52
N THR A 240 26.08 -20.74 -6.81
CA THR A 240 27.43 -20.80 -7.38
C THR A 240 28.32 -19.67 -6.88
N ALA A 241 27.85 -18.42 -6.91
CA ALA A 241 28.62 -17.27 -6.41
C ALA A 241 28.82 -17.36 -4.89
N PHE A 242 27.82 -17.84 -4.15
CA PHE A 242 27.89 -17.96 -2.71
C PHE A 242 28.73 -19.15 -2.22
N GLY A 243 28.84 -20.20 -3.04
CA GLY A 243 29.47 -21.47 -2.69
C GLY A 243 28.57 -22.42 -1.89
N GLY A 244 27.25 -22.25 -1.97
CA GLY A 244 26.26 -23.00 -1.19
C GLY A 244 24.93 -22.26 -1.03
N PRO A 245 24.01 -22.76 -0.19
CA PRO A 245 22.75 -22.09 0.09
C PRO A 245 22.93 -20.81 0.92
N PHE A 246 22.13 -19.78 0.62
CA PHE A 246 22.04 -18.53 1.40
C PHE A 246 20.66 -18.41 2.08
N GLU A 247 20.62 -18.56 3.40
CA GLU A 247 19.40 -18.68 4.20
C GLU A 247 19.28 -17.56 5.23
N THR A 248 20.40 -17.02 5.73
CA THR A 248 20.38 -16.00 6.78
C THR A 248 21.43 -14.92 6.54
N VAL A 249 21.13 -13.70 6.98
CA VAL A 249 22.00 -12.53 6.82
C VAL A 249 23.37 -12.73 7.47
N GLU A 250 23.46 -13.52 8.55
CA GLU A 250 24.70 -13.83 9.27
C GLU A 250 25.76 -14.49 8.39
N GLN A 251 25.35 -15.19 7.34
CA GLN A 251 26.27 -15.85 6.40
C GLN A 251 27.05 -14.87 5.52
N LEU A 252 26.71 -13.57 5.56
CA LEU A 252 27.43 -12.52 4.84
C LEU A 252 28.72 -12.07 5.54
N ARG A 253 29.00 -12.52 6.77
CA ARG A 253 30.27 -12.19 7.44
C ARG A 253 31.47 -12.65 6.60
N GLY A 254 32.39 -11.73 6.35
CA GLY A 254 33.58 -11.90 5.52
C GLY A 254 33.31 -11.95 4.02
N ARG A 255 32.08 -11.69 3.56
CA ARG A 255 31.69 -11.72 2.15
C ARG A 255 31.72 -10.33 1.53
N ARG A 256 31.88 -10.29 0.21
CA ARG A 256 31.73 -9.09 -0.62
C ARG A 256 30.27 -8.93 -1.01
N VAL A 257 29.65 -7.82 -0.66
CA VAL A 257 28.25 -7.54 -0.99
C VAL A 257 28.18 -6.31 -1.88
N GLY A 258 27.71 -6.51 -3.12
CA GLY A 258 27.46 -5.44 -4.06
C GLY A 258 26.20 -4.66 -3.67
N MET A 259 26.35 -3.37 -3.43
CA MET A 259 25.27 -2.55 -2.92
C MET A 259 25.42 -1.10 -3.41
N PRO A 260 24.45 -0.57 -4.19
CA PRO A 260 24.50 0.78 -4.69
C PRO A 260 24.45 1.81 -3.55
N ASP A 261 25.29 2.85 -3.60
CA ASP A 261 25.27 3.86 -2.56
C ASP A 261 24.06 4.78 -2.62
N GLY A 262 23.42 4.99 -1.46
CA GLY A 262 22.38 5.99 -1.32
C GLY A 262 21.08 5.76 -2.10
N THR A 263 20.85 4.56 -2.62
CA THR A 263 19.57 4.14 -3.19
C THR A 263 18.69 3.46 -2.13
N GLU A 264 17.43 3.19 -2.45
CA GLU A 264 16.52 2.46 -1.55
C GLU A 264 17.09 1.09 -1.14
N THR A 265 17.57 0.31 -2.13
CA THR A 265 18.13 -1.03 -1.91
C THR A 265 19.39 -0.96 -1.06
N GLY A 266 20.25 0.05 -1.29
CA GLY A 266 21.45 0.24 -0.51
C GLY A 266 21.21 0.70 0.93
N LEU A 267 20.29 1.64 1.14
CA LEU A 267 19.94 2.13 2.48
C LEU A 267 19.33 1.00 3.32
N LEU A 268 18.34 0.28 2.77
CA LEU A 268 17.66 -0.78 3.51
C LEU A 268 18.52 -2.05 3.66
N GLY A 269 19.35 -2.37 2.68
CA GLY A 269 20.35 -3.43 2.78
C GLY A 269 21.36 -3.16 3.89
N ARG A 270 21.95 -1.94 3.93
CA ARG A 270 22.83 -1.52 5.04
C ARG A 270 22.11 -1.57 6.38
N LEU A 271 20.87 -1.07 6.46
CA LEU A 271 20.08 -1.12 7.69
C LEU A 271 19.95 -2.55 8.20
N LEU A 272 19.68 -3.54 7.33
CA LEU A 272 19.59 -4.93 7.76
C LEU A 272 20.92 -5.44 8.35
N LEU A 273 22.05 -5.11 7.72
CA LEU A 273 23.38 -5.49 8.22
C LEU A 273 23.69 -4.85 9.58
N GLU A 274 23.26 -3.61 9.80
CA GLU A 274 23.38 -2.91 11.10
C GLU A 274 22.52 -3.58 12.17
N GLN A 275 21.25 -3.87 11.87
CA GLN A 275 20.34 -4.56 12.81
C GLN A 275 20.84 -5.97 13.18
N ALA A 276 21.52 -6.65 12.25
CA ALA A 276 22.16 -7.94 12.51
C ALA A 276 23.51 -7.82 13.25
N GLY A 277 24.05 -6.61 13.43
CA GLY A 277 25.34 -6.37 14.05
C GLY A 277 26.52 -6.93 13.24
N ILE A 278 26.38 -7.01 11.92
CA ILE A 278 27.41 -7.60 11.03
C ILE A 278 27.98 -6.61 10.03
N ARG A 279 27.50 -5.37 9.98
CA ARG A 279 27.92 -4.38 8.99
C ARG A 279 29.44 -4.33 8.83
N GLU A 280 30.18 -4.18 9.92
CA GLU A 280 31.66 -4.08 9.91
C GLU A 280 32.36 -5.38 9.50
N SER A 281 31.65 -6.50 9.48
CA SER A 281 32.16 -7.79 9.02
C SER A 281 31.91 -8.04 7.53
N VAL A 282 31.24 -7.14 6.82
CA VAL A 282 30.91 -7.28 5.39
C VAL A 282 31.72 -6.28 4.57
N ASP A 283 32.31 -6.76 3.47
CA ASP A 283 32.99 -5.89 2.49
C ASP A 283 31.95 -5.36 1.50
N LEU A 284 31.60 -4.07 1.59
CA LEU A 284 30.63 -3.46 0.69
C LEU A 284 31.31 -2.97 -0.58
N VAL A 285 30.81 -3.43 -1.72
CA VAL A 285 31.26 -3.02 -3.04
C VAL A 285 30.17 -2.16 -3.66
N ASP A 286 30.48 -0.92 -4.04
CA ASP A 286 29.53 -0.09 -4.77
C ASP A 286 29.38 -0.59 -6.20
N VAL A 287 28.14 -0.76 -6.65
CA VAL A 287 27.82 -1.43 -7.93
C VAL A 287 26.94 -0.62 -8.87
N ASP A 288 26.55 0.61 -8.53
CA ASP A 288 25.90 1.59 -9.43
C ASP A 288 24.90 1.03 -10.48
N GLY A 289 24.03 0.08 -10.09
CA GLY A 289 23.03 -0.55 -10.98
C GLY A 289 23.49 -1.80 -11.77
N GLU A 290 24.74 -2.24 -11.58
CA GLU A 290 25.37 -3.39 -12.22
C GLU A 290 25.40 -4.63 -11.31
N GLU A 291 24.47 -4.75 -10.35
CA GLU A 291 24.46 -5.80 -9.32
C GLU A 291 24.50 -7.21 -9.94
N ARG A 292 23.72 -7.42 -11.01
CA ARG A 292 23.60 -8.73 -11.66
C ARG A 292 24.89 -9.14 -12.36
N ASP A 293 25.58 -8.18 -12.98
CA ASP A 293 26.82 -8.45 -13.70
C ASP A 293 28.00 -8.57 -12.72
N ALA A 294 27.98 -7.85 -11.59
CA ALA A 294 28.88 -8.06 -10.48
C ALA A 294 28.75 -9.48 -9.88
N LEU A 295 27.53 -9.99 -9.71
CA LEU A 295 27.30 -11.39 -9.28
C LEU A 295 27.83 -12.39 -10.32
N ARG A 296 27.52 -12.18 -11.61
CA ARG A 296 27.90 -13.10 -12.69
C ARG A 296 29.41 -13.20 -12.88
N SER A 297 30.12 -12.09 -12.72
CA SER A 297 31.58 -12.02 -12.84
C SER A 297 32.31 -12.54 -11.60
N GLY A 298 31.60 -12.77 -10.48
CA GLY A 298 32.21 -13.13 -9.20
C GLY A 298 32.93 -11.97 -8.51
N ALA A 299 32.68 -10.73 -8.93
CA ALA A 299 33.18 -9.52 -8.29
C ALA A 299 32.63 -9.37 -6.86
N VAL A 300 31.43 -9.90 -6.62
CA VAL A 300 30.74 -9.91 -5.33
C VAL A 300 30.12 -11.28 -5.06
N ASP A 301 29.89 -11.61 -3.80
CA ASP A 301 29.33 -12.89 -3.36
C ASP A 301 27.81 -12.82 -3.12
N ALA A 302 27.27 -11.61 -2.92
CA ALA A 302 25.85 -11.32 -2.79
C ALA A 302 25.58 -9.88 -3.25
N VAL A 303 24.32 -9.53 -3.53
CA VAL A 303 23.92 -8.14 -3.84
C VAL A 303 22.57 -7.79 -3.23
N THR A 304 22.27 -6.50 -3.17
CA THR A 304 20.91 -6.01 -2.88
C THR A 304 20.08 -5.87 -4.16
N GLY A 305 18.77 -6.05 -4.08
CA GLY A 305 17.84 -5.69 -5.16
C GLY A 305 16.40 -5.71 -4.69
N MET A 306 15.48 -5.78 -5.65
CA MET A 306 14.05 -5.88 -5.40
C MET A 306 13.58 -7.34 -5.52
N ALA A 307 12.52 -7.71 -4.80
CA ALA A 307 12.01 -9.09 -4.77
C ALA A 307 11.75 -9.77 -6.14
N PRO A 308 11.45 -9.06 -7.25
CA PRO A 308 11.38 -9.68 -8.57
C PRO A 308 12.75 -9.99 -9.22
N ASP A 309 13.85 -9.44 -8.72
CA ASP A 309 15.17 -9.56 -9.35
C ASP A 309 15.78 -10.97 -9.25
N PRO A 310 15.66 -11.70 -8.13
CA PRO A 310 16.19 -13.05 -8.00
C PRO A 310 15.64 -14.02 -9.06
N GLU A 311 14.32 -14.02 -9.30
CA GLU A 311 13.70 -14.85 -10.34
C GLU A 311 14.27 -14.58 -11.74
N ARG A 312 14.63 -13.31 -12.05
CA ARG A 312 15.20 -12.96 -13.36
C ARG A 312 16.60 -13.54 -13.57
N LEU A 313 17.27 -13.96 -12.50
CA LEU A 313 18.55 -14.66 -12.58
C LEU A 313 18.40 -16.19 -12.54
N GLU A 314 17.29 -16.71 -12.04
CA GLU A 314 17.04 -18.15 -12.00
C GLU A 314 16.97 -18.75 -13.40
N THR A 315 17.61 -19.91 -13.56
CA THR A 315 17.48 -20.76 -14.75
C THR A 315 17.43 -22.21 -14.29
N ALA A 316 17.16 -23.16 -15.20
CA ALA A 316 17.13 -24.59 -14.88
C ALA A 316 18.40 -25.09 -14.16
N ASP A 317 19.54 -24.47 -14.46
CA ASP A 317 20.85 -24.83 -13.91
C ASP A 317 21.39 -23.84 -12.87
N ARG A 318 20.61 -22.81 -12.51
CA ARG A 318 21.05 -21.75 -11.60
C ARG A 318 19.97 -21.39 -10.60
N SER A 319 20.16 -21.82 -9.36
CA SER A 319 19.34 -21.45 -8.22
C SER A 319 19.82 -20.13 -7.62
N VAL A 320 18.86 -19.28 -7.24
CA VAL A 320 19.09 -18.02 -6.56
C VAL A 320 18.43 -18.12 -5.19
N ASP A 321 19.17 -17.77 -4.14
CA ASP A 321 18.62 -17.70 -2.80
C ASP A 321 18.58 -16.23 -2.35
N GLU A 322 17.62 -15.88 -1.49
CA GLU A 322 17.39 -14.51 -1.05
C GLU A 322 16.97 -14.42 0.43
N VAL A 323 17.31 -13.30 1.07
CA VAL A 323 16.85 -12.88 2.38
C VAL A 323 16.18 -11.52 2.24
N ALA A 324 14.90 -11.40 2.62
CA ALA A 324 14.21 -10.12 2.55
C ALA A 324 14.57 -9.23 3.75
N VAL A 325 14.79 -7.94 3.48
CA VAL A 325 14.98 -6.94 4.55
C VAL A 325 13.78 -6.92 5.48
N ALA A 326 12.57 -7.09 4.92
CA ALA A 326 11.32 -7.12 5.67
C ALA A 326 11.19 -8.28 6.67
N ASP A 327 12.06 -9.29 6.61
CA ASP A 327 12.08 -10.40 7.58
C ASP A 327 12.95 -10.06 8.81
N GLY A 328 13.92 -9.14 8.66
CA GLY A 328 14.77 -8.66 9.77
C GLY A 328 14.41 -7.27 10.30
N TYR A 329 13.70 -6.45 9.52
CA TYR A 329 13.25 -5.12 9.95
C TYR A 329 11.93 -4.73 9.27
N PRO A 330 10.91 -4.27 10.02
CA PRO A 330 9.60 -3.92 9.46
C PRO A 330 9.59 -2.54 8.77
N ALA A 331 10.33 -2.41 7.66
CA ALA A 331 10.30 -1.24 6.80
C ALA A 331 9.12 -1.31 5.82
N TYR A 332 8.52 -0.17 5.49
CA TYR A 332 7.57 -0.05 4.39
C TYR A 332 8.26 -0.30 3.03
N GLY A 333 7.47 -0.74 2.05
CA GLY A 333 7.84 -0.64 0.65
C GLY A 333 7.64 0.77 0.09
N PRO A 334 7.66 0.91 -1.25
CA PRO A 334 7.45 2.21 -1.90
C PRO A 334 6.10 2.84 -1.54
N ALA A 335 6.04 4.17 -1.56
CA ALA A 335 4.83 4.94 -1.30
C ALA A 335 4.57 5.97 -2.39
N LEU A 336 3.30 6.31 -2.59
CA LEU A 336 2.90 7.51 -3.29
C LEU A 336 3.28 8.74 -2.47
N ILE A 337 3.91 9.71 -3.11
CA ILE A 337 4.33 10.97 -2.51
C ILE A 337 3.73 12.16 -3.24
N VAL A 338 3.60 13.27 -2.50
CA VAL A 338 3.17 14.58 -3.01
C VAL A 338 3.95 15.67 -2.30
N ARG A 339 3.94 16.90 -2.82
CA ARG A 339 4.37 18.05 -2.04
C ARG A 339 3.39 18.39 -0.91
N ALA A 340 3.93 18.76 0.26
CA ALA A 340 3.18 19.13 1.46
C ALA A 340 2.21 20.30 1.21
N ASP A 341 2.57 21.24 0.33
CA ASP A 341 1.74 22.40 0.01
C ASP A 341 0.60 22.04 -0.97
N VAL A 342 0.83 21.12 -1.90
CA VAL A 342 -0.21 20.52 -2.75
C VAL A 342 -1.20 19.72 -1.89
N LEU A 343 -0.72 18.91 -0.94
CA LEU A 343 -1.58 18.19 0.01
C LEU A 343 -2.57 19.10 0.73
N ARG A 344 -2.15 20.29 1.13
CA ARG A 344 -3.00 21.27 1.83
C ARG A 344 -3.97 21.99 0.89
N ARG A 345 -3.59 22.24 -0.36
CA ARG A 345 -4.37 23.09 -1.29
C ARG A 345 -5.27 22.31 -2.26
N GLN A 346 -4.93 21.06 -2.58
CA GLN A 346 -5.57 20.29 -3.65
C GLN A 346 -6.24 19.01 -3.13
N ARG A 347 -6.87 19.08 -1.96
CA ARG A 347 -7.47 17.91 -1.30
C ARG A 347 -8.41 17.12 -2.21
N SER A 348 -9.40 17.78 -2.83
CA SER A 348 -10.41 17.11 -3.66
C SER A 348 -9.81 16.33 -4.84
N ARG A 349 -8.76 16.88 -5.46
CA ARG A 349 -8.03 16.24 -6.55
C ARG A 349 -7.24 15.02 -6.07
N LEU A 350 -6.58 15.13 -4.91
CA LEU A 350 -5.88 14.00 -4.31
C LEU A 350 -6.83 12.90 -3.80
N VAL A 351 -8.03 13.25 -3.32
CA VAL A 351 -9.08 12.28 -2.99
C VAL A 351 -9.47 11.49 -4.24
N ALA A 352 -9.72 12.18 -5.36
CA ALA A 352 -10.05 11.53 -6.63
C ALA A 352 -8.94 10.56 -7.06
N LEU A 353 -7.69 10.99 -6.96
CA LEU A 353 -6.53 10.20 -7.37
C LEU A 353 -6.36 8.95 -6.51
N LEU A 354 -6.43 9.09 -5.19
CA LEU A 354 -6.27 7.96 -4.27
C LEU A 354 -7.48 7.02 -4.32
N ALA A 355 -8.69 7.52 -4.55
CA ALA A 355 -9.87 6.70 -4.76
C ALA A 355 -9.75 5.86 -6.03
N ALA A 356 -9.34 6.46 -7.15
CA ALA A 356 -9.06 5.74 -8.39
C ALA A 356 -7.93 4.71 -8.19
N THR A 357 -6.87 5.09 -7.48
CA THR A 357 -5.76 4.17 -7.15
C THR A 357 -6.23 2.99 -6.29
N THR A 358 -7.09 3.23 -5.30
CA THR A 358 -7.71 2.17 -4.47
C THR A 358 -8.52 1.20 -5.34
N GLY A 359 -9.29 1.72 -6.29
CA GLY A 359 -9.98 0.90 -7.30
C GLY A 359 -9.02 0.09 -8.18
N GLY A 360 -7.91 0.70 -8.60
CA GLY A 360 -6.86 0.03 -9.39
C GLY A 360 -6.23 -1.14 -8.63
N TRP A 361 -5.94 -0.96 -7.34
CA TRP A 361 -5.50 -2.05 -6.45
C TRP A 361 -6.55 -3.14 -6.32
N ALA A 362 -7.82 -2.78 -6.15
CA ALA A 362 -8.88 -3.78 -6.06
C ALA A 362 -9.04 -4.60 -7.34
N ASN A 363 -8.87 -3.98 -8.51
CA ASN A 363 -8.89 -4.68 -9.78
C ASN A 363 -7.66 -5.59 -9.96
N ALA A 364 -6.46 -5.07 -9.66
CA ALA A 364 -5.20 -5.79 -9.81
C ALA A 364 -5.08 -6.98 -8.85
N VAL A 365 -5.60 -6.89 -7.62
CA VAL A 365 -5.62 -8.01 -6.68
C VAL A 365 -6.65 -9.08 -7.07
N ARG A 366 -7.78 -8.66 -7.68
CA ARG A 366 -8.84 -9.60 -8.08
C ARG A 366 -8.46 -10.41 -9.32
N ASP A 367 -7.97 -9.74 -10.35
CA ASP A 367 -7.59 -10.37 -11.61
C ASP A 367 -6.45 -9.56 -12.25
N PRO A 368 -5.20 -9.82 -11.81
CA PRO A 368 -4.05 -9.05 -12.27
C PRO A 368 -3.82 -9.19 -13.78
N ALA A 369 -4.03 -10.37 -14.35
CA ALA A 369 -3.83 -10.62 -15.78
C ALA A 369 -4.83 -9.81 -16.62
N ALA A 370 -6.10 -9.72 -16.19
CA ALA A 370 -7.12 -8.96 -16.91
C ALA A 370 -6.86 -7.45 -16.98
N VAL A 371 -6.08 -6.89 -16.05
CA VAL A 371 -5.73 -5.46 -16.02
C VAL A 371 -4.29 -5.16 -16.43
N ALA A 372 -3.55 -6.17 -16.85
CA ALA A 372 -2.16 -6.02 -17.24
C ALA A 372 -1.94 -5.66 -18.71
N ASN A 373 -2.99 -5.60 -19.55
CA ASN A 373 -2.86 -5.34 -20.99
C ASN A 373 -2.13 -4.02 -21.29
N ASP A 374 -2.58 -2.90 -20.72
CA ASP A 374 -1.94 -1.59 -20.92
C ASP A 374 -0.46 -1.61 -20.52
N LEU A 375 -0.13 -2.26 -19.40
CA LEU A 375 1.24 -2.36 -18.92
C LEU A 375 2.07 -3.33 -19.78
N ALA A 376 1.46 -4.40 -20.27
CA ALA A 376 2.11 -5.35 -21.17
C ALA A 376 2.47 -4.68 -22.49
N ASP A 377 1.57 -3.87 -23.06
CA ASP A 377 1.82 -3.11 -24.29
C ASP A 377 2.98 -2.12 -24.09
N GLU A 378 3.03 -1.44 -22.93
CA GLU A 378 4.09 -0.48 -22.60
C GLU A 378 5.47 -1.15 -22.41
N MET A 379 5.47 -2.39 -21.90
CA MET A 379 6.70 -3.15 -21.60
C MET A 379 7.14 -4.12 -22.71
N ASP A 380 6.39 -4.27 -23.79
CA ASP A 380 6.50 -5.42 -24.73
C ASP A 380 6.48 -6.78 -23.98
N GLY A 381 5.57 -6.88 -23.01
CA GLY A 381 5.43 -7.96 -22.04
C GLY A 381 4.29 -8.94 -22.33
N SER A 382 4.00 -9.83 -21.38
CA SER A 382 2.78 -10.67 -21.40
C SER A 382 1.95 -10.38 -20.14
N PRO A 383 0.64 -10.15 -20.27
CA PRO A 383 -0.25 -9.93 -19.13
C PRO A 383 -0.16 -11.03 -18.07
N GLU A 384 -0.04 -12.29 -18.48
CA GLU A 384 0.05 -13.45 -17.59
C GLU A 384 1.34 -13.45 -16.76
N ARG A 385 2.45 -13.06 -17.38
CA ARG A 385 3.74 -12.96 -16.67
C ARG A 385 3.71 -11.81 -15.67
N ILE A 386 3.19 -10.66 -16.08
CA ILE A 386 3.02 -9.49 -15.20
C ILE A 386 2.13 -9.85 -14.01
N GLY A 387 0.99 -10.48 -14.28
CA GLY A 387 0.04 -10.87 -13.25
C GLY A 387 0.64 -11.85 -12.24
N ARG A 388 1.33 -12.90 -12.72
CA ARG A 388 2.00 -13.87 -11.84
C ARG A 388 3.07 -13.23 -10.95
N THR A 389 3.87 -12.31 -11.50
CA THR A 389 4.86 -11.57 -10.70
C THR A 389 4.17 -10.69 -9.66
N PHE A 390 3.09 -9.99 -10.03
CA PHE A 390 2.34 -9.14 -9.11
C PHE A 390 1.70 -9.93 -7.96
N GLU A 391 1.04 -11.06 -8.25
CA GLU A 391 0.44 -11.95 -7.25
C GLU A 391 1.49 -12.41 -6.24
N ARG A 392 2.60 -12.99 -6.71
CA ARG A 392 3.66 -13.50 -5.84
C ARG A 392 4.23 -12.42 -4.92
N VAL A 393 4.45 -11.21 -5.45
CA VAL A 393 4.96 -10.10 -4.65
C VAL A 393 3.91 -9.64 -3.63
N THR A 394 2.65 -9.54 -4.05
CA THR A 394 1.55 -9.08 -3.19
C THR A 394 1.34 -10.04 -2.02
N ASP A 395 1.36 -11.34 -2.27
CA ASP A 395 1.21 -12.39 -1.25
C ASP A 395 2.24 -12.26 -0.12
N ARG A 396 3.49 -11.92 -0.46
CA ARG A 396 4.57 -11.83 0.52
C ARG A 396 4.71 -10.45 1.17
N PHE A 397 4.41 -9.37 0.44
CA PHE A 397 4.83 -8.01 0.83
C PHE A 397 3.70 -6.99 0.98
N ALA A 398 2.51 -7.24 0.43
CA ALA A 398 1.43 -6.24 0.47
C ALA A 398 0.62 -6.26 1.77
N THR A 399 0.62 -7.38 2.50
CA THR A 399 -0.25 -7.56 3.67
C THR A 399 0.44 -7.20 4.99
N SER A 400 -0.34 -6.65 5.92
CA SER A 400 0.05 -6.42 7.31
C SER A 400 -1.20 -6.39 8.19
N ASP A 401 -0.99 -6.48 9.50
CA ASP A 401 -2.02 -6.22 10.50
C ASP A 401 -2.74 -4.88 10.31
N ALA A 402 -2.01 -3.86 9.86
CA ALA A 402 -2.56 -2.54 9.59
C ALA A 402 -3.46 -2.57 8.36
N VAL A 403 -3.04 -3.18 7.25
CA VAL A 403 -3.87 -3.31 6.03
C VAL A 403 -5.12 -4.14 6.28
N ARG A 404 -5.02 -5.27 6.98
CA ARG A 404 -6.19 -6.09 7.32
C ARG A 404 -7.24 -5.30 8.10
N ARG A 405 -6.82 -4.33 8.92
CA ARG A 405 -7.73 -3.50 9.74
C ARG A 405 -8.15 -2.18 9.09
N ARG A 406 -7.34 -1.62 8.18
CA ARG A 406 -7.47 -0.23 7.72
C ARG A 406 -7.55 -0.07 6.21
N GLY A 407 -7.39 -1.15 5.45
CA GLY A 407 -7.31 -1.11 3.99
C GLY A 407 -5.89 -0.84 3.49
N TRP A 408 -5.73 -1.01 2.18
CA TRP A 408 -4.50 -0.77 1.43
C TRP A 408 -3.96 0.66 1.63
N GLY A 409 -2.67 0.88 1.42
CA GLY A 409 -2.11 2.23 1.47
C GLY A 409 -1.85 2.77 2.86
N TRP A 410 -2.40 2.14 3.91
CA TRP A 410 -2.32 2.65 5.28
C TRP A 410 -0.88 2.83 5.75
N HIS A 411 -0.63 3.94 6.43
CA HIS A 411 0.65 4.24 7.07
C HIS A 411 0.44 5.07 8.34
N SER A 412 1.45 5.16 9.20
CA SER A 412 1.36 5.96 10.43
C SER A 412 2.64 6.76 10.69
N PRO A 413 2.53 7.98 11.27
CA PRO A 413 3.71 8.76 11.66
C PRO A 413 4.65 8.00 12.59
N THR A 414 4.12 7.12 13.45
CA THR A 414 4.93 6.31 14.37
C THR A 414 5.83 5.33 13.62
N GLU A 415 5.29 4.60 12.64
CA GLU A 415 6.09 3.64 11.86
C GLU A 415 7.15 4.36 11.00
N TRP A 416 6.81 5.52 10.45
CA TRP A 416 7.78 6.39 9.77
C TRP A 416 8.91 6.87 10.70
N ARG A 417 8.58 7.31 11.92
CA ARG A 417 9.59 7.69 12.92
C ARG A 417 10.48 6.52 13.32
N ASN A 418 9.90 5.33 13.54
CA ASN A 418 10.68 4.14 13.86
C ASN A 418 11.71 3.83 12.77
N LEU A 419 11.30 3.88 11.50
CA LEU A 419 12.21 3.69 10.37
C LEU A 419 13.28 4.79 10.30
N ARG A 420 12.89 6.06 10.49
CA ARG A 420 13.83 7.18 10.54
C ARG A 420 14.88 7.00 11.63
N ASP A 421 14.46 6.67 12.84
CA ASP A 421 15.35 6.53 13.99
C ASP A 421 16.32 5.37 13.78
N ALA A 422 15.88 4.26 13.16
CA ALA A 422 16.75 3.15 12.80
C ALA A 422 17.77 3.51 11.71
N LEU A 423 17.35 4.25 10.67
CA LEU A 423 18.27 4.75 9.63
C LEU A 423 19.27 5.76 10.19
N ALA A 424 18.83 6.63 11.11
CA ALA A 424 19.70 7.60 11.78
C ALA A 424 20.73 6.93 12.68
N GLN A 425 20.33 5.92 13.46
CA GLN A 425 21.24 5.13 14.31
C GLN A 425 22.33 4.43 13.48
N GLY A 426 22.01 3.99 12.27
CA GLY A 426 22.99 3.41 11.33
C GLY A 426 23.80 4.45 10.54
N GLY A 427 23.64 5.75 10.79
CA GLY A 427 24.33 6.81 10.02
C GLY A 427 23.93 6.87 8.54
N LEU A 428 22.75 6.36 8.18
CA LEU A 428 22.26 6.21 6.81
C LEU A 428 21.46 7.43 6.32
N LEU A 429 21.16 8.35 7.22
CA LEU A 429 20.57 9.65 6.92
C LEU A 429 21.67 10.73 6.96
N PRO A 430 21.57 11.80 6.14
CA PRO A 430 22.49 12.92 6.27
C PRO A 430 22.40 13.51 7.68
N GLY A 431 23.56 13.82 8.28
CA GLY A 431 23.61 14.53 9.56
C GLY A 431 23.07 15.96 9.43
N GLU A 432 22.68 16.54 10.58
CA GLU A 432 22.20 17.93 10.67
C GLU A 432 23.19 18.98 10.15
#